data_AF-A0A3A9FNJ4-F1
#
_entry.id   AF-A0A3A9FNJ4-F1
#
_cell.length_a   1.000
_cell.length_b   1.000
_cell.length_c   1.000
_cell.angle_alpha   90.00
_cell.angle_beta   90.00
_cell.angle_gamma   90.00
#
_symmetry.space_group_name_H-M   'P 1'
#
loop_
_entity.id
_entity.type
_entity.pdbx_description
1 polymer ?
#
loop_
_entity_poly.entity_id
_entity_poly.type
_entity_poly.pdbx_seq_one_letter_code
_entity_poly.pdbx_strand_id
1 'polypeptide(L)'
;MKQETSSTITIPRKTFLRLNGYREPMPVNEIMMFSSSICGDASYYVCPKCKVTLEWEFMDFCDRCGQKLDWKGCKKAKIIYPGTQNAPAKNLK
;
A
#
# COMPACT_ATOMS: atom_id res chain seq x y z
N MET A 1 -15.01 28.69 -32.76
CA MET A 1 -14.82 27.26 -32.43
C MET A 1 -13.34 26.94 -32.53
N LYS A 2 -12.62 26.81 -31.42
CA LYS A 2 -11.20 26.41 -31.42
C LYS A 2 -11.13 24.90 -31.26
N GLN A 3 -10.43 24.25 -32.18
CA GLN A 3 -10.25 22.81 -32.25
C GLN A 3 -9.36 22.36 -31.08
N GLU A 4 -9.79 21.37 -30.30
CA GLU A 4 -8.96 20.69 -29.30
C GLU A 4 -7.96 19.79 -30.02
N THR A 5 -6.68 20.17 -29.92
CA THR A 5 -5.57 19.40 -30.45
C THR A 5 -5.36 18.15 -29.60
N SER A 6 -5.86 17.02 -30.08
CA SER A 6 -5.49 15.69 -29.58
C SER A 6 -4.01 15.45 -29.84
N SER A 7 -3.17 15.88 -28.89
CA SER A 7 -1.75 15.62 -28.91
C SER A 7 -1.51 14.25 -28.29
N THR A 8 -1.22 13.26 -29.14
CA THR A 8 -0.87 11.91 -28.70
C THR A 8 0.49 11.96 -28.02
N ILE A 9 0.51 12.06 -26.69
CA ILE A 9 1.73 12.00 -25.89
C ILE A 9 2.19 10.54 -25.81
N THR A 10 3.35 10.23 -26.39
CA THR A 10 3.99 8.91 -26.25
C THR A 10 4.57 8.78 -24.84
N ILE A 11 3.76 8.29 -23.90
CA ILE A 11 4.20 8.03 -22.53
C ILE A 11 4.95 6.68 -22.51
N PRO A 12 6.19 6.61 -21.96
CA PRO A 12 6.89 5.35 -21.81
C PRO A 12 6.03 4.35 -21.02
N ARG A 13 6.01 3.08 -21.45
CA ARG A 13 5.19 2.03 -20.83
C ARG A 13 5.34 1.95 -19.32
N LYS A 14 6.56 2.14 -18.79
CA LYS A 14 6.83 2.19 -17.33
C LYS A 14 6.11 3.35 -16.63
N THR A 15 6.07 4.52 -17.27
CA THR A 15 5.41 5.71 -16.76
C THR A 15 3.90 5.55 -16.84
N PHE A 16 3.37 5.01 -17.94
CA PHE A 16 1.94 4.66 -18.08
C PHE A 16 1.50 3.63 -17.03
N LEU A 17 2.28 2.57 -16.80
CA LEU A 17 2.00 1.58 -15.75
C LEU A 17 2.08 2.19 -14.35
N ARG A 18 2.98 3.14 -14.09
CA ARG A 18 3.02 3.88 -12.82
C ARG A 18 1.78 4.77 -12.63
N LEU A 19 1.36 5.43 -13.70
CA LEU A 19 0.21 6.34 -13.74
C LEU A 19 -1.11 5.58 -13.66
N ASN A 20 -1.20 4.33 -14.12
CA ASN A 20 -2.46 3.57 -14.11
C ASN A 20 -2.47 2.42 -13.08
N GLY A 21 -1.31 2.04 -12.54
CA GLY A 21 -1.18 0.89 -11.64
C GLY A 21 -1.83 1.07 -10.27
N TYR A 22 -2.26 2.27 -9.90
CA TYR A 22 -3.07 2.45 -8.68
C TYR A 22 -4.49 1.89 -8.82
N ARG A 23 -4.98 1.66 -10.04
CA ARG A 23 -6.32 1.11 -10.29
C ARG A 23 -6.34 -0.42 -10.27
N GLU A 24 -5.18 -1.06 -10.42
CA GLU A 24 -5.05 -2.50 -10.28
C GLU A 24 -5.16 -2.88 -8.79
N PRO A 25 -6.12 -3.74 -8.40
CA PRO A 25 -6.25 -4.16 -7.00
C PRO A 25 -4.95 -4.80 -6.49
N MET A 26 -4.46 -4.33 -5.34
CA MET A 26 -3.30 -4.91 -4.68
C MET A 26 -3.72 -5.58 -3.37
N PRO A 27 -3.31 -6.84 -3.13
CA PRO A 27 -3.71 -7.57 -1.93
C PRO A 27 -3.12 -6.95 -0.67
N VAL A 28 -3.97 -6.67 0.30
CA VAL A 28 -3.57 -6.25 1.65
C VAL A 28 -3.10 -7.48 2.41
N ASN A 29 -1.79 -7.63 2.54
CA ASN A 29 -1.13 -8.83 3.08
C ASN A 29 -0.26 -8.57 4.31
N GLU A 30 -0.29 -7.35 4.86
CA GLU A 30 0.52 -6.94 6.00
C GLU A 30 -0.37 -6.27 7.05
N ILE A 31 -0.13 -6.62 8.31
CA ILE A 31 -0.74 -5.99 9.49
C ILE A 31 0.41 -5.46 10.35
N MET A 32 0.42 -4.16 10.63
CA MET A 32 1.36 -3.55 11.56
C MET A 32 0.80 -3.62 12.97
N MET A 33 1.57 -4.22 13.87
CA MET A 33 1.24 -4.32 15.29
C MET A 33 2.09 -3.35 16.11
N PHE A 34 1.43 -2.54 16.92
CA PHE A 34 2.02 -1.63 17.88
C PHE A 34 1.73 -2.15 19.27
N SER A 35 2.77 -2.69 19.92
CA SER A 35 2.71 -3.08 21.33
C SER A 35 3.11 -1.89 22.20
N SER A 36 2.19 -1.37 23.00
CA SER A 36 2.48 -0.34 24.00
C SER A 36 2.29 -0.89 25.39
N SER A 37 3.31 -0.77 26.26
CA SER A 37 3.24 -1.21 27.65
C SER A 37 2.14 -0.51 28.47
N ILE A 38 1.63 0.63 27.98
CA ILE A 38 0.64 1.46 28.66
C ILE A 38 -0.76 1.26 28.07
N CYS A 39 -0.86 1.09 26.74
CA CYS A 39 -2.14 1.15 26.01
C CYS A 39 -2.59 -0.21 25.46
N GLY A 40 -1.79 -1.26 25.62
CA GLY A 40 -2.03 -2.57 25.03
C GLY A 40 -1.56 -2.67 23.57
N ASP A 41 -1.93 -3.79 22.93
CA ASP A 41 -1.56 -4.08 21.55
C ASP A 41 -2.62 -3.56 20.59
N ALA A 42 -2.21 -2.76 19.61
CA ALA A 42 -3.04 -2.27 18.51
C ALA A 42 -2.53 -2.82 17.18
N SER A 43 -3.43 -3.19 16.27
CA SER A 43 -3.08 -3.71 14.95
C SER A 43 -3.79 -2.97 13.84
N TYR A 44 -3.07 -2.61 12.79
CA TYR A 44 -3.60 -1.89 11.63
C TYR A 44 -3.14 -2.54 10.34
N TYR A 45 -4.03 -2.66 9.36
CA TYR A 45 -3.62 -3.10 8.02
C TYR A 45 -2.67 -2.08 7.37
N VAL A 46 -1.82 -2.55 6.47
CA VAL A 46 -0.82 -1.73 5.79
C VAL A 46 -1.11 -1.64 4.30
N CYS A 47 -1.02 -0.43 3.75
CA CYS A 47 -1.16 -0.25 2.31
C CYS A 47 -0.02 -0.99 1.58
N PRO A 48 -0.32 -1.89 0.63
CA PRO A 48 0.70 -2.68 -0.05
C PRO A 48 1.65 -1.84 -0.93
N LYS A 49 1.23 -0.63 -1.32
CA LYS A 49 2.02 0.28 -2.17
C LYS A 49 2.84 1.30 -1.37
N CYS A 50 2.21 2.11 -0.51
CA CYS A 50 2.91 3.17 0.22
C CYS A 50 3.44 2.75 1.59
N LYS A 51 3.12 1.54 2.06
CA LYS A 51 3.57 0.97 3.33
C LYS A 51 3.21 1.78 4.58
N VAL A 52 2.21 2.66 4.46
CA VAL A 52 1.61 3.36 5.60
C VAL A 52 0.44 2.54 6.13
N THR A 53 0.20 2.64 7.44
CA THR A 53 -0.97 2.05 8.09
C THR A 53 -2.26 2.67 7.55
N LEU A 54 -3.26 1.82 7.36
CA LEU A 54 -4.61 2.21 7.00
C LEU A 54 -5.37 2.54 8.27
N GLU A 55 -6.07 3.67 8.27
CA GLU A 55 -6.93 4.06 9.40
C GLU A 55 -8.22 3.23 9.45
N TRP A 56 -8.70 2.79 8.29
CA TRP A 56 -9.98 2.08 8.14
C TRP A 56 -9.80 0.77 7.38
N GLU A 57 -10.46 -0.28 7.87
CA GLU A 57 -10.47 -1.60 7.22
C GLU A 57 -11.51 -1.65 6.09
N PHE A 58 -11.32 -2.56 5.13
CA PHE A 58 -12.27 -2.85 4.04
C PHE A 58 -12.60 -1.67 3.09
N MET A 59 -11.82 -0.60 3.10
CA MET A 59 -11.93 0.48 2.12
C MET A 59 -11.47 0.03 0.73
N ASP A 60 -12.14 0.50 -0.32
CA ASP A 60 -11.76 0.15 -1.70
C ASP A 60 -10.42 0.75 -2.13
N PHE A 61 -10.05 1.90 -1.56
CA PHE A 61 -8.84 2.64 -1.92
C PHE A 61 -8.10 3.14 -0.68
N CYS A 62 -6.77 3.20 -0.78
CA CYS A 62 -5.94 3.88 0.21
C CYS A 62 -6.15 5.40 0.13
N ASP A 63 -6.52 6.00 1.25
CA ASP A 63 -6.66 7.43 1.50
C ASP A 63 -5.39 8.24 1.17
N ARG A 64 -4.20 7.67 1.42
CA ARG A 64 -2.93 8.38 1.23
C ARG A 64 -2.41 8.37 -0.20
N CYS A 65 -2.53 7.24 -0.92
CA CYS A 65 -1.90 7.08 -2.24
C CYS A 65 -2.87 6.68 -3.36
N GLY A 66 -4.17 6.52 -3.07
CA GLY A 66 -5.19 6.15 -4.04
C GLY A 66 -5.09 4.73 -4.58
N GLN A 67 -4.26 3.87 -3.96
CA GLN A 67 -4.11 2.48 -4.37
C GLN A 67 -5.40 1.70 -4.13
N LYS A 68 -5.93 1.03 -5.16
CA LYS A 68 -7.02 0.08 -5.01
C LYS A 68 -6.59 -1.11 -4.16
N LEU A 69 -7.35 -1.39 -3.12
CA LEU A 69 -7.06 -2.43 -2.15
C LEU A 69 -7.84 -3.70 -2.50
N ASP A 70 -7.18 -4.84 -2.39
CA ASP A 70 -7.82 -6.15 -2.45
C ASP A 70 -7.74 -6.80 -1.07
N TRP A 71 -8.90 -7.04 -0.48
CA TRP A 71 -9.03 -7.64 0.85
C TRP A 71 -9.10 -9.17 0.80
N LYS A 72 -9.04 -9.77 -0.39
CA LYS A 72 -8.99 -11.23 -0.53
C LYS A 72 -7.74 -11.78 0.16
N GLY A 73 -7.96 -12.60 1.17
CA GLY A 73 -6.87 -13.24 1.90
C GLY A 73 -6.21 -12.38 2.98
N CYS A 74 -6.78 -11.22 3.34
CA CYS A 74 -6.29 -10.39 4.45
C CYS A 74 -6.19 -11.13 5.79
N LYS A 75 -6.98 -12.19 6.00
CA LYS A 75 -6.88 -13.11 7.16
C LYS A 75 -5.53 -13.85 7.26
N LYS A 76 -4.79 -13.93 6.16
CA LYS A 76 -3.44 -14.54 6.09
C LYS A 76 -2.35 -13.47 6.06
N ALA A 77 -2.69 -12.22 6.39
CA ALA A 77 -1.72 -11.13 6.40
C ALA A 77 -0.61 -11.38 7.42
N LYS A 78 0.60 -11.04 7.02
CA LYS A 78 1.81 -11.14 7.84
C LYS A 78 1.81 -10.01 8.86
N ILE A 79 2.02 -10.34 10.13
CA ILE A 79 2.24 -9.35 11.18
C ILE A 79 3.65 -8.78 11.05
N ILE A 80 3.75 -7.45 11.07
CA ILE A 80 5.00 -6.70 11.06
C ILE A 80 5.02 -5.72 12.25
N TYR A 81 6.21 -5.33 12.70
CA TYR A 81 6.38 -4.40 13.81
C TYR A 81 7.09 -3.13 13.33
N PRO A 82 6.79 -1.95 13.92
CA PRO A 82 7.53 -0.73 13.63
C PRO A 82 9.02 -0.94 13.89
N GLY A 83 9.87 -0.45 12.98
CA GLY A 83 11.33 -0.56 13.08
C GLY A 83 11.96 -1.80 12.43
N THR A 84 11.19 -2.83 12.06
CA THR A 84 11.74 -4.01 11.35
C THR A 84 11.97 -3.77 9.84
N GLN A 85 11.59 -2.60 9.34
CA GLN A 85 11.56 -2.26 7.91
C GLN A 85 12.94 -1.86 7.34
N ASN A 86 13.97 -1.74 8.20
CA ASN A 86 15.32 -1.29 7.83
C ASN A 86 16.46 -2.24 8.23
N ALA A 87 16.17 -3.48 8.64
CA ALA A 87 17.24 -4.47 8.82
C ALA A 87 17.55 -5.13 7.46
N PRO A 88 18.68 -4.84 6.79
CA PRO A 88 19.14 -5.75 5.75
C PRO A 88 19.26 -7.13 6.38
N ALA A 89 18.73 -8.15 5.72
CA ALA A 89 18.83 -9.55 6.13
C ALA A 89 20.31 -9.99 6.20
N LYS A 90 21.05 -9.60 7.23
CA LYS A 90 22.43 -10.00 7.48
C LYS A 90 22.67 -10.03 8.99
N ASN A 91 22.90 -11.26 9.46
CA ASN A 91 23.43 -11.65 10.76
C ASN A 91 22.46 -11.65 11.94
N LEU A 92 21.62 -12.69 12.00
CA LEU A 92 21.42 -13.38 13.27
C LEU A 92 22.59 -14.37 13.41
N LYS A 93 23.53 -14.05 14.30
CA LYS A 93 24.55 -14.97 14.82
C LYS A 93 24.17 -15.31 16.25
#